data_AF-A0A358RIB6-F1
#
_entry.id   AF-A0A358RIB6-F1
#
_cell.length_a   1.000
_cell.length_b   1.000
_cell.length_c   1.000
_cell.angle_alpha   90.00
_cell.angle_beta   90.00
_cell.angle_gamma   90.00
#
_symmetry.space_group_name_H-M   'P 1'
#
loop_
_entity.id
_entity.type
_entity.pdbx_description
1 polymer ?
#
loop_
_entity_poly.entity_id
_entity_poly.type
_entity_poly.pdbx_seq_one_letter_code
_entity_poly.pdbx_strand_id
1 'polypeptide(L)'
;NSAPVEVLGEGGKVTGIELMRCVSVRDANGRFAPVYDENETITVPCSNVLVAIGQRSDYGAVLAGTAAETPDGQLIAHDGVTFQTAEADVFVGGDCATGPKYTIDAIASGREGAVSIHRFVNVGQTLTIHRNLRDFKELDKENVTLPADKIKKPARAEVVIDPKKVKTMCDDRVTFTEEQIKSEASRCLSCGRSVVDPNKCIGCGICTTKCEFDAIHLHREHPECSTMVRSEDKFKAILPYAIKRGMRIVFGKKTAEEKASQKKHKEAVKAAKAAKKANK
;
A
#
# COMPACT_ATOMS: atom_id res chain seq x y z
N ASN A 1 -7.24 36.04 7.94
CA ASN A 1 -7.29 34.91 8.90
C ASN A 1 -7.87 35.44 10.19
N SER A 2 -8.73 34.66 10.83
CA SER A 2 -9.38 35.01 12.10
C SER A 2 -9.39 33.78 13.00
N ALA A 3 -9.36 34.00 14.31
CA ALA A 3 -9.41 32.94 15.32
C ALA A 3 -10.59 33.17 16.27
N PRO A 4 -11.26 32.11 16.73
CA PRO A 4 -12.39 32.24 17.65
C PRO A 4 -11.92 32.69 19.03
N VAL A 5 -12.63 33.66 19.60
CA VAL A 5 -12.44 34.14 20.98
C VAL A 5 -13.53 33.53 21.87
N GLU A 6 -14.79 33.78 21.53
CA GLU A 6 -15.94 33.35 22.33
C GLU A 6 -17.15 33.03 21.44
N VAL A 7 -17.93 32.02 21.84
CA VAL A 7 -19.25 31.77 21.25
C VAL A 7 -20.29 32.48 22.10
N LEU A 8 -20.99 33.44 21.50
CA LEU A 8 -22.01 34.24 22.17
C LEU A 8 -23.34 33.50 22.19
N GLY A 9 -24.05 33.59 23.32
CA GLY A 9 -25.38 32.98 23.44
C GLY A 9 -26.26 33.62 24.49
N GLU A 10 -27.57 33.57 24.24
CA GLU A 10 -28.62 34.04 25.14
C GLU A 10 -29.72 32.97 25.27
N GLY A 11 -30.22 32.74 26.49
CA GLY A 11 -31.31 31.80 26.73
C GLY A 11 -31.00 30.35 26.28
N GLY A 12 -29.73 29.95 26.32
CA GLY A 12 -29.28 28.62 25.87
C GLY A 12 -29.19 28.43 24.35
N LYS A 13 -29.25 29.52 23.57
CA LYS A 13 -29.09 29.50 22.11
C LYS A 13 -27.89 30.35 21.69
N VAL A 14 -27.20 29.89 20.65
CA VAL A 14 -26.11 30.66 20.03
C VAL A 14 -26.70 31.86 19.28
N THR A 15 -26.12 33.03 19.51
CA THR A 15 -26.51 34.30 18.87
C THR A 15 -25.39 34.88 18.00
N GLY A 16 -24.14 34.46 18.22
CA GLY A 16 -23.00 34.89 17.43
C GLY A 16 -21.70 34.21 17.83
N ILE A 17 -20.63 34.57 17.14
CA ILE A 17 -19.26 34.21 17.49
C ILE A 17 -18.38 35.46 17.40
N GLU A 18 -17.55 35.67 18.40
CA GLU A 18 -16.50 36.68 18.38
C GLU A 18 -15.22 36.08 17.83
N LEU A 19 -14.62 36.77 16.87
CA LEU A 19 -13.40 36.37 16.20
C LEU A 19 -12.36 37.49 16.32
N MET A 20 -11.12 37.15 16.62
CA MET A 20 -9.98 38.08 16.60
C MET A 20 -9.18 37.94 15.30
N ARG A 21 -8.50 39.02 14.90
CA ARG A 21 -7.63 39.00 13.73
C ARG A 21 -6.40 38.13 13.97
N CYS A 22 -6.10 37.26 13.00
CA CYS A 22 -4.85 36.51 12.96
C CYS A 22 -3.88 37.18 11.98
N VAL A 23 -2.80 37.73 12.54
CA VAL A 23 -1.76 38.51 11.85
C VAL A 23 -0.85 37.61 11.02
N SER A 24 -0.47 36.46 11.58
CA SER A 24 0.31 35.44 10.89
C SER A 24 -0.14 34.05 11.33
N VAL A 25 -0.07 33.06 10.44
CA VAL A 25 -0.44 31.66 10.73
C VAL A 25 0.80 30.77 10.89
N ARG A 26 1.91 31.16 10.24
CA ARG A 26 3.16 30.42 10.23
C ARG A 26 4.32 31.34 10.60
N ASP A 27 5.33 30.75 11.23
CA ASP A 27 6.60 31.43 11.48
C ASP A 27 7.46 31.52 10.21
N ALA A 28 8.63 32.16 10.33
CA ALA A 28 9.61 32.28 9.24
C ALA A 28 10.14 30.93 8.73
N ASN A 29 10.03 29.87 9.54
CA ASN A 29 10.45 28.51 9.19
C ASN A 29 9.29 27.69 8.61
N GLY A 30 8.13 28.31 8.37
CA GLY A 30 6.93 27.65 7.83
C GLY A 30 6.21 26.73 8.81
N ARG A 31 6.58 26.72 10.11
CA ARG A 31 5.88 25.98 11.16
C ARG A 31 4.59 26.71 11.52
N PHE A 32 3.56 25.96 11.90
CA PHE A 32 2.30 26.54 12.37
C PHE A 32 2.54 27.22 13.72
N ALA A 33 2.43 28.55 13.74
CA ALA A 33 2.69 29.40 14.91
C ALA A 33 1.86 30.69 14.76
N PRO A 34 0.55 30.62 15.05
CA PRO A 34 -0.33 31.74 14.79
C PRO A 34 -0.10 32.89 15.78
N VAL A 35 -0.09 34.12 15.29
CA VAL A 35 -0.01 35.36 16.07
C VAL A 35 -1.30 36.14 15.87
N TYR A 36 -1.88 36.62 16.97
CA TYR A 36 -3.17 37.29 17.00
C TYR A 36 -3.04 38.75 17.42
N ASP A 37 -3.97 39.57 16.95
CA ASP A 37 -4.18 40.92 17.46
C ASP A 37 -5.50 40.94 18.22
N GLU A 38 -5.41 40.96 19.55
CA GLU A 38 -6.56 40.95 20.46
C GLU A 38 -7.34 42.27 20.45
N ASN A 39 -6.78 43.35 19.89
CA ASN A 39 -7.45 44.64 19.82
C ASN A 39 -8.42 44.73 18.63
N GLU A 40 -8.32 43.81 17.67
CA GLU A 40 -9.13 43.81 16.46
C GLU A 40 -10.05 42.58 16.46
N THR A 41 -11.19 42.72 17.15
CA THR A 41 -12.25 41.71 17.17
C THR A 41 -13.41 42.07 16.26
N ILE A 42 -14.05 41.04 15.70
CA ILE A 42 -15.29 41.14 14.94
C ILE A 42 -16.31 40.17 15.51
N THR A 43 -17.55 40.62 15.63
CA THR A 43 -18.67 39.77 16.04
C THR A 43 -19.50 39.40 14.82
N VAL A 44 -19.64 38.09 14.58
CA VAL A 44 -20.46 37.56 13.49
C VAL A 44 -21.75 36.97 14.06
N PRO A 45 -22.94 37.55 13.77
CA PRO A 45 -24.20 36.99 14.22
C PRO A 45 -24.48 35.67 13.51
N CYS A 46 -24.73 34.62 14.29
CA CYS A 46 -24.99 33.28 13.77
C CYS A 46 -25.82 32.47 14.77
N SER A 47 -26.64 31.54 14.26
CA SER A 47 -27.47 30.65 15.08
C SER A 47 -26.81 29.30 15.38
N ASN A 48 -25.76 28.95 14.62
CA ASN A 48 -25.04 27.68 14.76
C ASN A 48 -23.55 27.92 14.54
N VAL A 49 -22.73 27.31 15.38
CA VAL A 49 -21.27 27.26 15.23
C VAL A 49 -20.86 25.80 15.06
N LEU A 50 -20.24 25.48 13.92
CA LEU A 50 -19.74 24.14 13.62
C LEU A 50 -18.22 24.12 13.79
N VAL A 51 -17.75 23.36 14.78
CA VAL A 51 -16.32 23.28 15.11
C VAL A 51 -15.70 22.13 14.31
N ALA A 52 -14.83 22.46 13.35
CA ALA A 52 -14.16 21.50 12.47
C ALA A 52 -12.63 21.53 12.67
N ILE A 53 -12.16 21.44 13.91
CA ILE A 53 -10.74 21.55 14.30
C ILE A 53 -9.90 20.30 13.98
N GLY A 54 -10.50 19.30 13.32
CA GLY A 54 -9.86 18.03 13.03
C GLY A 54 -9.95 17.03 14.19
N GLN A 55 -9.02 16.07 14.19
CA GLN A 55 -9.00 14.96 15.13
C GLN A 55 -7.59 14.74 15.67
N ARG A 56 -7.49 14.19 16.89
CA ARG A 56 -6.26 13.68 17.46
C ARG A 56 -6.48 12.27 17.99
N SER A 57 -5.46 11.43 17.94
CA SER A 57 -5.49 10.17 18.67
C SER A 57 -5.34 10.44 20.17
N ASP A 58 -6.12 9.72 20.98
CA ASP A 58 -5.95 9.68 22.42
C ASP A 58 -5.57 8.26 22.80
N TYR A 59 -4.34 8.10 23.30
CA TYR A 59 -3.76 6.80 23.65
C TYR A 59 -3.89 6.49 25.15
N GLY A 60 -4.34 7.45 25.97
CA GLY A 60 -4.34 7.31 27.43
C GLY A 60 -2.97 6.84 27.96
N ALA A 61 -2.99 5.77 28.76
CA ALA A 61 -1.77 5.17 29.34
C ALA A 61 -1.23 3.96 28.55
N VAL A 62 -1.78 3.65 27.37
CA VAL A 62 -1.45 2.41 26.63
C VAL A 62 0.03 2.35 26.25
N LEU A 63 0.63 3.50 25.91
CA LEU A 63 2.03 3.59 25.51
C LEU A 63 2.96 3.98 26.66
N ALA A 64 2.42 4.27 27.85
CA ALA A 64 3.19 4.83 28.95
C ALA A 64 4.30 3.85 29.39
N GLY A 65 5.55 4.31 29.36
CA GLY A 65 6.72 3.50 29.73
C GLY A 65 7.19 2.52 28.67
N THR A 66 6.62 2.56 27.46
CA THR A 66 7.13 1.81 26.30
C THR A 66 8.08 2.67 25.48
N ALA A 67 8.96 2.04 24.69
CA ALA A 67 9.78 2.80 23.73
C ALA A 67 8.97 3.39 22.55
N ALA A 68 7.68 3.05 22.43
CA ALA A 68 6.77 3.61 21.44
C ALA A 68 6.13 4.94 21.88
N GLU A 69 6.34 5.38 23.13
CA GLU A 69 5.83 6.64 23.64
C GLU A 69 6.45 7.82 22.90
N THR A 70 5.63 8.80 22.50
CA THR A 70 6.10 10.01 21.81
C THR A 70 5.86 11.25 22.66
N PRO A 71 6.81 12.20 22.72
CA PRO A 71 6.71 13.37 23.59
C PRO A 71 5.47 14.23 23.33
N ASP A 72 5.07 14.34 22.07
CA ASP A 72 3.94 15.20 21.66
C ASP A 72 2.60 14.46 21.73
N GLY A 73 2.60 13.12 21.88
CA GLY A 73 1.41 12.27 21.96
C GLY A 73 0.49 12.30 20.74
N GLN A 74 0.89 12.96 19.65
CA GLN A 74 0.06 13.14 18.45
C GLN A 74 0.21 11.99 17.44
N LEU A 75 1.45 11.57 17.18
CA LEU A 75 1.81 10.53 16.23
C LEU A 75 2.83 9.61 16.87
N ILE A 76 2.66 8.31 16.68
CA ILE A 76 3.63 7.33 17.20
C ILE A 76 4.82 7.27 16.25
N ALA A 77 6.02 7.45 16.79
CA ALA A 77 7.27 7.41 16.03
C ALA A 77 7.52 5.98 15.52
N HIS A 78 7.82 5.86 14.24
CA HIS A 78 7.98 4.57 13.57
C HIS A 78 8.89 4.67 12.35
N ASP A 79 9.40 3.53 11.91
CA ASP A 79 10.12 3.40 10.64
C ASP A 79 9.14 3.46 9.46
N GLY A 80 9.42 4.30 8.47
CA GLY A 80 8.50 4.57 7.35
C GLY A 80 8.29 3.40 6.38
N VAL A 81 9.12 2.35 6.44
CA VAL A 81 8.98 1.16 5.57
C VAL A 81 8.27 0.05 6.31
N THR A 82 8.70 -0.24 7.53
CA THR A 82 8.25 -1.37 8.35
C THR A 82 7.12 -1.00 9.29
N PHE A 83 6.83 0.28 9.52
CA PHE A 83 5.84 0.74 10.49
C PHE A 83 6.08 0.20 11.92
N GLN A 84 7.31 -0.21 12.21
CA GLN A 84 7.73 -0.65 13.53
C GLN A 84 8.16 0.56 14.35
N THR A 85 7.77 0.58 15.62
CA THR A 85 8.20 1.64 16.55
C THR A 85 9.60 1.33 17.10
N ALA A 86 10.11 2.15 18.03
CA ALA A 86 11.32 1.81 18.76
C ALA A 86 11.12 0.62 19.72
N GLU A 87 9.87 0.31 20.09
CA GLU A 87 9.53 -0.94 20.76
C GLU A 87 9.31 -2.05 19.72
N ALA A 88 10.04 -3.16 19.85
CA ALA A 88 10.19 -4.13 18.77
C ALA A 88 8.90 -4.90 18.44
N ASP A 89 8.01 -5.09 19.41
CA ASP A 89 6.74 -5.79 19.22
C ASP A 89 5.55 -4.84 18.98
N VAL A 90 5.79 -3.53 18.89
CA VAL A 90 4.76 -2.51 18.63
C VAL A 90 4.89 -1.97 17.20
N PHE A 91 3.76 -2.00 16.49
CA PHE A 91 3.63 -1.53 15.11
C PHE A 91 2.43 -0.59 14.98
N VAL A 92 2.49 0.30 13.99
CA VAL A 92 1.49 1.36 13.80
C VAL A 92 0.89 1.34 12.41
N GLY A 93 -0.28 1.95 12.26
CA GLY A 93 -0.94 2.09 10.96
C GLY A 93 -2.22 2.90 11.11
N GLY A 94 -2.63 3.55 10.03
CA GLY A 94 -3.72 4.53 10.08
C GLY A 94 -3.24 5.91 10.51
N ASP A 95 -4.19 6.72 10.98
CA ASP A 95 -3.95 8.11 11.36
C ASP A 95 -2.98 8.25 12.55
N CYS A 96 -2.82 7.21 13.39
CA CYS A 96 -1.82 7.21 14.46
C CYS A 96 -0.36 7.17 13.95
N ALA A 97 -0.16 6.73 12.71
CA ALA A 97 1.14 6.72 12.05
C ALA A 97 1.33 8.00 11.21
N THR A 98 0.34 8.37 10.40
CA THR A 98 0.52 9.42 9.38
C THR A 98 -0.12 10.77 9.70
N GLY A 99 -0.91 10.84 10.76
CA GLY A 99 -1.88 11.90 10.98
C GLY A 99 -3.10 11.76 10.07
N PRO A 100 -4.10 12.65 10.24
CA PRO A 100 -5.33 12.63 9.46
C PRO A 100 -5.03 12.75 7.96
N LYS A 101 -5.33 11.68 7.23
CA LYS A 101 -5.21 11.60 5.77
C LYS A 101 -6.50 11.05 5.16
N TYR A 102 -6.47 10.71 3.87
CA TYR A 102 -7.59 10.01 3.25
C TYR A 102 -7.74 8.61 3.85
N THR A 103 -8.97 8.12 3.93
CA THR A 103 -9.29 6.77 4.42
C THR A 103 -8.47 5.69 3.71
N ILE A 104 -8.18 5.87 2.42
CA ILE A 104 -7.38 4.93 1.64
C ILE A 104 -5.91 4.85 2.11
N ASP A 105 -5.36 5.96 2.59
CA ASP A 105 -3.99 6.01 3.13
C ASP A 105 -3.92 5.29 4.48
N ALA A 106 -4.95 5.46 5.31
CA ALA A 106 -5.08 4.74 6.57
C ALA A 106 -5.20 3.22 6.36
N ILE A 107 -6.00 2.78 5.38
CA ILE A 107 -6.11 1.37 4.99
C ILE A 107 -4.78 0.85 4.46
N ALA A 108 -4.09 1.63 3.63
CA ALA A 108 -2.79 1.24 3.06
C ALA A 108 -1.73 1.05 4.14
N SER A 109 -1.56 2.02 5.05
CA SER A 109 -0.60 1.94 6.15
C SER A 109 -0.96 0.82 7.14
N GLY A 110 -2.25 0.62 7.45
CA GLY A 110 -2.69 -0.52 8.27
C GLY A 110 -2.34 -1.87 7.66
N ARG A 111 -2.49 -2.01 6.33
CA ARG A 111 -2.06 -3.23 5.62
C ARG A 111 -0.55 -3.45 5.70
N GLU A 112 0.24 -2.40 5.51
CA GLU A 112 1.70 -2.50 5.59
C GLU A 112 2.18 -2.82 7.02
N GLY A 113 1.55 -2.24 8.05
CA GLY A 113 1.79 -2.60 9.45
C GLY A 113 1.43 -4.07 9.74
N ALA A 114 0.29 -4.56 9.23
CA ALA A 114 -0.11 -5.97 9.39
C ALA A 114 0.88 -6.94 8.72
N VAL A 115 1.43 -6.58 7.55
CA VAL A 115 2.48 -7.36 6.88
C VAL A 115 3.75 -7.40 7.74
N SER A 116 4.11 -6.30 8.39
CA SER A 116 5.25 -6.27 9.31
C SER A 116 5.03 -7.15 10.53
N ILE A 117 3.87 -7.06 11.17
CA ILE A 117 3.50 -7.93 12.30
C ILE A 117 3.62 -9.40 11.88
N HIS A 118 3.03 -9.76 10.74
CA HIS A 118 3.10 -11.13 10.22
C HIS A 118 4.54 -11.62 10.00
N ARG A 119 5.43 -10.76 9.48
CA ARG A 119 6.83 -11.11 9.26
C ARG A 119 7.62 -11.17 10.57
N PHE A 120 7.34 -10.26 11.50
CA PHE A 120 7.98 -10.21 12.81
C PHE A 120 7.74 -11.51 13.61
N VAL A 121 6.50 -12.02 13.63
CA VAL A 121 6.17 -13.26 14.35
C VAL A 121 6.69 -14.53 13.67
N ASN A 122 7.07 -14.47 12.38
CA ASN A 122 7.59 -15.62 11.63
C ASN A 122 9.12 -15.53 11.52
N VAL A 123 9.81 -16.29 12.37
CA VAL A 123 11.29 -16.32 12.43
C VAL A 123 11.92 -16.58 11.06
N GLY A 124 12.92 -15.76 10.72
CA GLY A 124 13.65 -15.85 9.44
C GLY A 124 13.04 -15.05 8.31
N GLN A 125 11.90 -14.39 8.53
CA GLN A 125 11.35 -13.41 7.59
C GLN A 125 11.96 -12.02 7.86
N THR A 126 12.23 -11.29 6.78
CA THR A 126 12.74 -9.92 6.83
C THR A 126 11.60 -8.92 6.69
N LEU A 127 11.62 -7.86 7.48
CA LEU A 127 10.61 -6.82 7.47
C LEU A 127 10.67 -5.95 6.20
N THR A 128 11.83 -5.84 5.57
CA THR A 128 12.12 -4.83 4.53
C THR A 128 12.09 -5.36 3.09
N ILE A 129 12.32 -6.65 2.85
CA ILE A 129 12.33 -7.19 1.48
C ILE A 129 10.92 -7.14 0.85
N HIS A 130 10.83 -6.85 -0.46
CA HIS A 130 9.57 -6.80 -1.21
C HIS A 130 8.55 -5.77 -0.68
N ARG A 131 8.99 -4.72 0.02
CA ARG A 131 8.12 -3.60 0.40
C ARG A 131 7.92 -2.67 -0.79
N ASN A 132 6.66 -2.33 -1.06
CA ASN A 132 6.34 -1.32 -2.07
C ASN A 132 6.27 0.04 -1.38
N LEU A 133 7.34 0.81 -1.52
CA LEU A 133 7.45 2.13 -0.88
C LEU A 133 6.43 3.14 -1.41
N ARG A 134 5.79 2.85 -2.55
CA ARG A 134 4.90 3.79 -3.26
C ARG A 134 5.53 5.19 -3.40
N ASP A 135 6.85 5.24 -3.51
CA ASP A 135 7.58 6.48 -3.74
C ASP A 135 7.44 6.84 -5.22
N PHE A 136 6.51 7.77 -5.49
CA PHE A 136 6.28 8.30 -6.83
C PHE A 136 7.06 9.61 -6.95
N LYS A 137 8.26 9.52 -7.49
CA LYS A 137 9.01 10.71 -7.88
C LYS A 137 8.35 11.30 -9.12
N GLU A 138 7.75 12.48 -8.97
CA GLU A 138 7.22 13.20 -10.12
C GLU A 138 8.38 13.51 -11.09
N LEU A 139 8.09 13.44 -12.39
CA LEU A 139 9.05 13.83 -13.41
C LEU A 139 9.32 15.34 -13.25
N ASP A 140 10.58 15.71 -13.09
CA ASP A 140 11.00 17.11 -13.09
C ASP A 140 10.67 17.74 -14.45
N LYS A 141 9.68 18.63 -14.46
CA LYS A 141 9.19 19.26 -15.69
C LYS A 141 10.10 20.39 -16.18
N GLU A 142 10.94 20.94 -15.31
CA GLU A 142 11.81 22.07 -15.63
C GLU A 142 13.12 21.60 -16.27
N ASN A 143 13.58 20.39 -15.93
CA ASN A 143 14.87 19.85 -16.39
C ASN A 143 14.73 18.49 -17.10
N VAL A 144 13.68 18.31 -17.90
CA VAL A 144 13.47 17.07 -18.67
C VAL A 144 14.08 17.17 -20.08
N THR A 145 15.13 16.41 -20.33
CA THR A 145 15.65 16.18 -21.69
C THR A 145 14.88 15.03 -22.35
N LEU A 146 14.00 15.34 -23.29
CA LEU A 146 13.28 14.34 -24.08
C LEU A 146 13.99 14.10 -25.42
N PRO A 147 14.15 12.83 -25.87
CA PRO A 147 14.58 12.53 -27.23
C PRO A 147 13.67 13.22 -28.25
N ALA A 148 14.22 13.74 -29.35
CA ALA A 148 13.48 14.48 -30.37
C ALA A 148 12.27 13.69 -30.92
N ASP A 149 12.40 12.37 -30.98
CA ASP A 149 11.36 11.44 -31.44
C ASP A 149 10.14 11.39 -30.52
N LYS A 150 10.30 11.78 -29.25
CA LYS A 150 9.21 11.85 -28.24
C LYS A 150 8.53 13.23 -28.18
N ILE A 151 9.05 14.24 -28.88
CA ILE A 151 8.52 15.61 -28.92
C ILE A 151 7.33 15.70 -29.88
N LYS A 152 7.34 14.94 -30.99
CA LYS A 152 6.26 14.92 -31.98
C LYS A 152 5.22 13.85 -31.63
N LYS A 153 4.29 14.19 -30.74
CA LYS A 153 3.15 13.32 -30.43
C LYS A 153 1.97 13.66 -31.35
N PRO A 154 1.31 12.67 -31.98
CA PRO A 154 0.01 12.92 -32.61
C PRO A 154 -0.99 13.45 -31.56
N ALA A 155 -2.00 14.19 -32.03
CA ALA A 155 -3.09 14.65 -31.17
C ALA A 155 -3.69 13.46 -30.41
N ARG A 156 -4.02 13.66 -29.12
CA ARG A 156 -4.63 12.60 -28.31
C ARG A 156 -5.96 12.21 -28.94
N ALA A 157 -6.22 10.91 -29.07
CA ALA A 157 -7.51 10.45 -29.56
C ALA A 157 -8.63 10.94 -28.62
N GLU A 158 -9.70 11.48 -29.19
CA GLU A 158 -10.89 11.85 -28.42
C GLU A 158 -11.64 10.61 -27.94
N VAL A 159 -12.27 10.72 -26.78
CA VAL A 159 -13.10 9.65 -26.24
C VAL A 159 -14.35 9.54 -27.10
N VAL A 160 -14.49 8.42 -27.82
CA VAL A 160 -15.68 8.12 -28.60
C VAL A 160 -16.64 7.30 -27.75
N ILE A 161 -17.90 7.72 -27.71
CA ILE A 161 -18.99 7.04 -26.99
C ILE A 161 -19.87 6.31 -28.01
N ASP A 162 -20.21 5.06 -27.73
CA ASP A 162 -21.18 4.29 -28.51
C ASP A 162 -22.61 4.73 -28.13
N PRO A 163 -23.33 5.45 -29.01
CA PRO A 163 -24.67 5.98 -28.70
C PRO A 163 -25.69 4.88 -28.39
N LYS A 164 -25.45 3.63 -28.81
CA LYS A 164 -26.34 2.49 -28.54
C LYS A 164 -26.24 2.00 -27.09
N LYS A 165 -25.12 2.27 -26.41
CA LYS A 165 -24.84 1.81 -25.05
C LYS A 165 -25.10 2.86 -23.98
N VAL A 166 -25.28 4.13 -24.36
CA VAL A 166 -25.54 5.26 -23.44
C VAL A 166 -26.72 5.01 -22.48
N LYS A 167 -27.73 4.25 -22.91
CA LYS A 167 -28.91 3.91 -22.09
C LYS A 167 -28.83 2.52 -21.45
N THR A 168 -27.64 1.93 -21.39
CA THR A 168 -27.40 0.61 -20.79
C THR A 168 -26.50 0.73 -19.58
N MET A 169 -26.50 -0.27 -18.70
CA MET A 169 -25.54 -0.37 -17.59
C MET A 169 -24.16 -0.91 -18.05
N CYS A 170 -23.92 -0.97 -19.37
CA CYS A 170 -22.66 -1.43 -19.95
C CYS A 170 -21.75 -0.24 -20.25
N ASP A 171 -20.43 -0.46 -20.25
CA ASP A 171 -19.46 0.57 -20.63
C ASP A 171 -19.70 1.02 -22.09
N ASP A 172 -19.93 2.33 -22.25
CA ASP A 172 -20.27 3.00 -23.49
C ASP A 172 -19.04 3.54 -24.22
N ARG A 173 -17.85 3.46 -23.62
CA ARG A 173 -16.59 3.88 -24.25
C ARG A 173 -16.18 2.90 -25.35
N VAL A 174 -15.87 3.45 -26.53
CA VAL A 174 -15.30 2.67 -27.63
C VAL A 174 -13.82 2.40 -27.34
N THR A 175 -13.40 1.15 -27.55
CA THR A 175 -12.00 0.74 -27.39
C THR A 175 -11.16 1.22 -28.58
N PHE A 176 -9.88 1.49 -28.31
CA PHE A 176 -8.94 1.86 -29.37
C PHE A 176 -8.65 0.67 -30.30
N THR A 177 -8.41 0.98 -31.58
CA THR A 177 -7.83 0.02 -32.51
C THR A 177 -6.37 -0.26 -32.16
N GLU A 178 -5.81 -1.38 -32.65
CA GLU A 178 -4.41 -1.73 -32.40
C GLU A 178 -3.43 -0.62 -32.82
N GLU A 179 -3.71 0.04 -33.95
CA GLU A 179 -2.91 1.17 -34.44
C GLU A 179 -2.98 2.38 -33.50
N GLN A 180 -4.17 2.70 -32.99
CA GLN A 180 -4.36 3.78 -32.01
C GLN A 180 -3.67 3.46 -30.69
N ILE A 181 -3.71 2.20 -30.24
CA ILE A 181 -3.00 1.75 -29.03
C ILE A 181 -1.48 1.93 -29.20
N LYS A 182 -0.91 1.49 -30.33
CA LYS A 182 0.51 1.68 -30.63
C LYS A 182 0.90 3.16 -30.62
N SER A 183 0.06 4.01 -31.22
CA SER A 183 0.25 5.46 -31.24
C SER A 183 0.19 6.08 -29.83
N GLU A 184 -0.81 5.75 -29.01
CA GLU A 184 -0.92 6.27 -27.64
C GLU A 184 0.19 5.74 -26.73
N ALA A 185 0.59 4.48 -26.88
CA ALA A 185 1.70 3.88 -26.14
C ALA A 185 3.06 4.53 -26.50
N SER A 186 3.25 4.97 -27.74
CA SER A 186 4.47 5.68 -28.17
C SER A 186 4.69 7.00 -27.41
N ARG A 187 3.64 7.57 -26.81
CA ARG A 187 3.72 8.79 -25.99
C ARG A 187 4.36 8.57 -24.61
N CYS A 188 4.60 7.31 -24.22
CA CYS A 188 5.17 6.95 -22.93
C CYS A 188 6.52 7.65 -22.71
N LEU A 189 6.61 8.44 -21.64
CA LEU A 189 7.86 9.11 -21.25
C LEU A 189 8.82 8.19 -20.50
N SER A 190 8.48 6.90 -20.37
CA SER A 190 9.26 5.92 -19.59
C SER A 190 9.53 6.41 -18.16
N CYS A 191 8.57 7.12 -17.55
CA CYS A 191 8.68 7.73 -16.22
C CYS A 191 8.78 6.72 -15.05
N GLY A 192 9.02 5.44 -15.33
CA GLY A 192 9.55 4.51 -14.34
C GLY A 192 8.53 3.92 -13.36
N ARG A 193 7.27 3.65 -13.75
CA ARG A 193 6.39 2.86 -12.87
C ARG A 193 6.94 1.45 -12.62
N SER A 194 7.73 0.92 -13.58
CA SER A 194 8.51 -0.30 -13.45
C SER A 194 9.96 0.00 -13.81
N VAL A 195 10.79 0.33 -12.81
CA VAL A 195 12.24 0.39 -12.98
C VAL A 195 12.79 -1.00 -12.68
N VAL A 196 13.37 -1.67 -13.69
CA VAL A 196 14.17 -2.87 -13.47
C VAL A 196 15.60 -2.40 -13.26
N ASP A 197 16.03 -2.36 -12.00
CA ASP A 197 17.43 -2.13 -11.65
C ASP A 197 18.20 -3.44 -11.89
N PRO A 198 19.13 -3.49 -12.86
CA PRO A 198 19.87 -4.72 -13.18
C PRO A 198 20.68 -5.26 -12.00
N ASN A 199 21.12 -4.38 -11.09
CA ASN A 199 21.90 -4.78 -9.91
C ASN A 199 21.03 -5.32 -8.76
N LYS A 200 19.70 -5.13 -8.84
CA LYS A 200 18.72 -5.68 -7.88
C LYS A 200 17.82 -6.75 -8.50
N CYS A 201 17.85 -6.88 -9.83
CA CYS A 201 17.07 -7.86 -10.56
C CYS A 201 17.63 -9.26 -10.31
N ILE A 202 16.87 -10.10 -9.59
CA ILE A 202 17.22 -11.51 -9.37
C ILE A 202 16.73 -12.44 -10.49
N GLY A 203 16.25 -11.89 -11.62
CA GLY A 203 15.79 -12.67 -12.77
C GLY A 203 14.54 -13.52 -12.54
N CYS A 204 13.69 -13.18 -11.56
CA CYS A 204 12.52 -13.99 -11.20
C CYS A 204 11.40 -14.03 -12.27
N GLY A 205 11.40 -13.11 -13.25
CA GLY A 205 10.43 -13.06 -14.35
C GLY A 205 8.99 -12.71 -13.94
N ILE A 206 8.72 -12.39 -12.68
CA ILE A 206 7.35 -12.05 -12.24
C ILE A 206 6.83 -10.81 -12.98
N CYS A 207 7.71 -9.83 -13.23
CA CYS A 207 7.38 -8.62 -13.98
C CYS A 207 6.91 -8.90 -15.41
N THR A 208 7.50 -9.89 -16.10
CA THR A 208 7.09 -10.26 -17.47
C THR A 208 5.73 -10.95 -17.47
N THR A 209 5.41 -11.74 -16.45
CA THR A 209 4.08 -12.40 -16.35
C THR A 209 2.94 -11.45 -15.99
N LYS A 210 3.25 -10.26 -15.48
CA LYS A 210 2.26 -9.24 -15.09
C LYS A 210 2.07 -8.16 -16.15
N CYS A 211 2.98 -8.07 -17.13
CA CYS A 211 2.88 -7.08 -18.18
C CYS A 211 1.96 -7.60 -19.29
N GLU A 212 0.69 -7.18 -19.27
CA GLU A 212 -0.28 -7.52 -20.32
C GLU A 212 0.06 -6.88 -21.69
N PHE A 213 0.92 -5.87 -21.69
CA PHE A 213 1.37 -5.15 -22.88
C PHE A 213 2.68 -5.70 -23.47
N ASP A 214 3.23 -6.77 -22.87
CA ASP A 214 4.50 -7.40 -23.27
C ASP A 214 5.67 -6.40 -23.41
N ALA A 215 5.68 -5.33 -22.61
CA ALA A 215 6.72 -4.29 -22.69
C ALA A 215 8.02 -4.68 -21.96
N ILE A 216 8.02 -5.79 -21.21
CA ILE A 216 9.17 -6.25 -20.43
C ILE A 216 9.47 -7.69 -20.84
N HIS A 217 10.68 -7.92 -21.33
CA HIS A 217 11.15 -9.25 -21.71
C HIS A 217 12.32 -9.67 -20.81
N LEU A 218 12.33 -10.95 -20.44
CA LEU A 218 13.44 -11.54 -19.69
C LEU A 218 14.28 -12.37 -20.67
N HIS A 219 15.44 -11.84 -21.03
CA HIS A 219 16.45 -12.57 -21.80
C HIS A 219 17.27 -13.46 -20.84
N ARG A 220 17.55 -14.70 -21.25
CA ARG A 220 18.42 -15.61 -20.50
C ARG A 220 19.78 -15.66 -21.18
N GLU A 221 20.82 -15.27 -20.45
CA GLU A 221 22.20 -15.44 -20.90
C GLU A 221 22.64 -16.92 -20.83
N HIS A 222 22.14 -17.66 -19.83
CA HIS A 222 22.49 -19.06 -19.58
C HIS A 222 21.24 -19.96 -19.52
N PRO A 223 20.62 -20.32 -20.66
CA PRO A 223 19.42 -21.15 -20.71
C PRO A 223 19.61 -22.57 -20.14
N GLU A 224 20.85 -23.07 -20.08
CA GLU A 224 21.23 -24.38 -19.57
C GLU A 224 21.06 -24.55 -18.06
N CYS A 225 21.11 -23.47 -17.29
CA CYS A 225 21.11 -23.53 -15.82
C CYS A 225 19.71 -23.71 -15.20
N SER A 226 18.63 -23.49 -15.95
CA SER A 226 17.27 -23.67 -15.44
C SER A 226 16.23 -23.93 -16.54
N THR A 227 15.42 -24.98 -16.35
CA THR A 227 14.32 -25.30 -17.26
C THR A 227 13.02 -24.69 -16.76
N MET A 228 12.66 -23.50 -17.25
CA MET A 228 11.33 -22.94 -16.98
C MET A 228 10.27 -23.58 -17.89
N VAL A 229 9.13 -23.90 -17.30
CA VAL A 229 7.97 -24.49 -17.97
C VAL A 229 6.80 -23.50 -17.83
N ARG A 230 6.00 -23.32 -18.89
CA ARG A 230 4.79 -22.49 -18.81
C ARG A 230 3.90 -23.00 -17.67
N SER A 231 3.25 -22.08 -16.95
CA SER A 231 2.41 -22.45 -15.81
C SER A 231 1.28 -23.42 -16.19
N GLU A 232 0.75 -23.30 -17.42
CA GLU A 232 -0.25 -24.20 -17.99
C GLU A 232 0.29 -25.65 -18.13
N ASP A 233 1.57 -25.79 -18.44
CA ASP A 233 2.24 -27.07 -18.66
C ASP A 233 2.93 -27.62 -17.39
N LYS A 234 2.80 -26.94 -16.25
CA LYS A 234 3.49 -27.32 -14.99
C LYS A 234 3.27 -28.78 -14.61
N PHE A 235 2.07 -29.32 -14.86
CA PHE A 235 1.74 -30.70 -14.53
C PHE A 235 2.52 -31.71 -15.37
N LYS A 236 2.85 -31.41 -16.64
CA LYS A 236 3.66 -32.29 -17.49
C LYS A 236 5.07 -32.47 -16.91
N ALA A 237 5.63 -31.42 -16.32
CA ALA A 237 6.95 -31.46 -15.70
C ALA A 237 6.93 -32.07 -14.28
N ILE A 238 5.91 -31.75 -13.47
CA ILE A 238 5.83 -32.18 -12.07
C ILE A 238 5.39 -33.64 -11.94
N LEU A 239 4.44 -34.10 -12.76
CA LEU A 239 3.78 -35.40 -12.59
C LEU A 239 4.75 -36.59 -12.67
N PRO A 240 5.71 -36.67 -13.62
CA PRO A 240 6.69 -37.75 -13.64
C PRO A 240 7.54 -37.81 -12.37
N TYR A 241 7.97 -36.64 -11.87
CA TYR A 241 8.74 -36.55 -10.63
C TYR A 241 7.89 -36.93 -9.41
N ALA A 242 6.63 -36.48 -9.35
CA ALA A 242 5.69 -36.82 -8.29
C ALA A 242 5.42 -38.33 -8.22
N ILE A 243 5.23 -38.99 -9.37
CA ILE A 243 5.06 -40.44 -9.46
C ILE A 243 6.32 -41.16 -8.97
N LYS A 244 7.51 -40.77 -9.47
CA LYS A 244 8.79 -41.35 -9.06
C LYS A 244 9.04 -41.20 -7.56
N ARG A 245 8.73 -40.02 -7.01
CA ARG A 245 8.83 -39.74 -5.56
C ARG A 245 7.80 -40.55 -4.77
N GLY A 246 6.57 -40.67 -5.24
CA GLY A 246 5.52 -41.49 -4.63
C GLY A 246 5.93 -42.96 -4.54
N MET A 247 6.45 -43.53 -5.63
CA MET A 247 7.01 -44.88 -5.63
C MET A 247 8.15 -45.04 -4.63
N ARG A 248 9.07 -44.07 -4.56
CA ARG A 248 10.18 -44.10 -3.59
C ARG A 248 9.71 -44.03 -2.14
N ILE A 249 8.64 -43.29 -1.86
CA ILE A 249 8.05 -43.18 -0.51
C ILE A 249 7.35 -44.49 -0.09
N VAL A 250 6.73 -45.20 -1.04
CA VAL A 250 6.01 -46.45 -0.78
C VAL A 250 6.97 -47.64 -0.70
N PHE A 251 7.87 -47.76 -1.67
CA PHE A 251 8.72 -48.95 -1.86
C PHE A 251 10.18 -48.76 -1.44
N GLY A 252 10.60 -47.54 -1.09
CA GLY A 252 11.96 -47.28 -0.60
C GLY A 252 12.21 -47.93 0.77
N LYS A 253 13.42 -48.46 0.96
CA LYS A 253 13.87 -48.97 2.27
C LYS A 253 13.85 -47.81 3.27
N LYS A 254 13.02 -47.93 4.32
CA LYS A 254 12.92 -46.97 5.42
C LYS A 254 13.70 -47.46 6.62
N THR A 255 14.41 -46.54 7.25
CA THR A 255 15.06 -46.75 8.55
C THR A 255 14.02 -46.95 9.66
N ALA A 256 14.45 -47.48 10.81
CA ALA A 256 13.56 -47.70 11.95
C ALA A 256 12.94 -46.39 12.48
N GLU A 257 13.72 -45.31 12.48
CA GLU A 257 13.29 -43.97 12.90
C GLU A 257 12.22 -43.38 11.98
N GLU A 258 12.39 -43.51 10.66
CA GLU A 258 11.40 -43.05 9.67
C GLU A 258 10.07 -43.79 9.80
N LYS A 259 10.09 -45.10 10.12
CA LYS A 259 8.88 -45.88 10.38
C LYS A 259 8.16 -45.43 11.65
N ALA A 260 8.91 -45.13 12.72
CA ALA A 260 8.35 -44.64 13.97
C ALA A 260 7.70 -43.25 13.80
N SER A 261 8.35 -42.35 13.05
CA SER A 261 7.81 -41.02 12.72
C SER A 261 6.51 -41.11 11.90
N GLN A 262 6.47 -41.98 10.87
CA GLN A 262 5.25 -42.18 10.07
C GLN A 262 4.09 -42.74 10.89
N LYS A 263 4.36 -43.61 11.88
CA LYS A 263 3.33 -44.14 12.79
C LYS A 263 2.74 -43.03 13.66
N LYS A 264 3.58 -42.20 14.29
CA LYS A 264 3.15 -41.03 15.08
C LYS A 264 2.31 -40.06 14.25
N HIS A 265 2.74 -39.75 13.02
CA HIS A 265 1.99 -38.87 12.13
C HIS A 265 0.61 -39.44 11.77
N LYS A 266 0.52 -40.75 11.45
CA LYS A 266 -0.76 -41.40 11.17
C LYS A 266 -1.71 -41.38 12.37
N GLU A 267 -1.19 -41.60 13.57
CA GLU A 267 -1.95 -41.53 14.82
C GLU A 267 -2.48 -40.10 15.05
N ALA A 268 -1.63 -39.08 14.89
CA ALA A 268 -2.02 -37.67 15.01
C ALA A 268 -3.10 -37.27 13.98
N VAL A 269 -2.96 -37.68 12.72
CA VAL A 269 -3.97 -37.40 11.68
C VAL A 269 -5.30 -38.10 11.99
N LYS A 270 -5.26 -39.32 12.55
CA LYS A 270 -6.46 -40.07 12.94
C LYS A 270 -7.16 -39.40 14.13
N ALA A 271 -6.41 -38.93 15.12
CA ALA A 271 -6.93 -38.15 16.24
C ALA A 271 -7.56 -36.82 15.78
N ALA A 272 -6.89 -36.08 14.88
CA ALA A 272 -7.41 -34.83 14.33
C ALA A 272 -8.71 -35.03 13.52
N LYS A 273 -8.80 -36.12 12.74
CA LYS A 273 -10.04 -36.48 12.03
C LYS A 273 -11.17 -36.87 12.97
N ALA A 274 -10.87 -37.60 14.05
CA ALA A 274 -11.85 -37.97 15.06
C ALA A 274 -12.38 -36.72 15.80
N ALA A 275 -11.49 -35.80 16.20
CA ALA A 275 -11.87 -34.53 16.82
C ALA A 275 -12.75 -33.66 15.90
N LYS A 276 -12.42 -33.56 14.60
CA LYS A 276 -13.27 -32.85 13.62
C LYS A 276 -14.63 -33.49 13.42
N LYS A 277 -14.76 -34.81 13.58
CA LYS A 277 -16.03 -35.54 13.47
C LYS A 277 -16.87 -35.41 14.74
N ALA A 278 -16.25 -35.21 15.90
CA ALA A 278 -16.94 -34.97 17.17
C ALA A 278 -17.46 -33.53 17.31
N ASN A 279 -16.84 -32.56 16.63
CA ASN A 279 -17.24 -31.14 16.62
C ASN A 279 -18.25 -30.77 15.51
N LYS A 280 -18.82 -31.76 14.81
CA LYS A 280 -19.80 -31.55 13.73
C LYS A 280 -21.05 -32.36 14.02
#